data_AF-A0A7V1WW95-F1
#
_entry.id   AF-A0A7V1WW95-F1
#
_cell.length_a   1.000
_cell.length_b   1.000
_cell.length_c   1.000
_cell.angle_alpha   90.00
_cell.angle_beta   90.00
_cell.angle_gamma   90.00
#
_symmetry.space_group_name_H-M   'P 1'
#
loop_
_entity.id
_entity.type
_entity.pdbx_description
1 polymer ?
#
loop_
_entity_poly.entity_id
_entity_poly.type
_entity_poly.pdbx_seq_one_letter_code
_entity_poly.pdbx_strand_id
1 'polypeptide(L)'
;VFNIRIVQPVLFINSLVGTMGMYTAGEMEEYLKRVIISRFNDHLGENLDSILNLPGQYEELSSGLQERLQNDFRRLGLGLNQLYITSITPPPEVQKAIDDKSRLSVIQDLDRLVKMKAAMAMEKAAESPGDAGSGLGMGLGFMMPAMFAETLRPRVGGGGSYPPPPETRCPDCGNSISKESKFCPYCGHQQLIFDQCVHCGKNLPPNAGFCPRCGHPADEKPAPVFCPQCKAENMPGATFCNRCGEKLR
;
A
#
# COMPACT_ATOMS: atom_id res chain seq x y z
N VAL A 1 10.93 7.14 22.89
CA VAL A 1 11.27 8.08 24.00
C VAL A 1 10.10 8.11 24.97
N PHE A 2 10.33 8.13 26.29
CA PHE A 2 9.25 8.13 27.29
C PHE A 2 9.48 9.21 28.36
N ASN A 3 8.39 9.81 28.82
CA ASN A 3 8.36 10.77 29.92
C ASN A 3 7.63 10.16 31.11
N ILE A 4 8.33 10.05 32.24
CA ILE A 4 7.80 9.46 33.47
C ILE A 4 7.82 10.49 34.59
N ARG A 5 6.75 10.49 35.38
CA ARG A 5 6.62 11.30 36.59
C ARG A 5 6.39 10.40 37.79
N ILE A 6 7.08 10.66 38.89
CA ILE A 6 6.79 9.99 40.17
C ILE A 6 5.49 10.59 40.71
N VAL A 7 4.45 9.76 40.82
CA VAL A 7 3.12 10.16 41.34
C VAL A 7 3.01 9.80 42.82
N GLN A 8 3.53 8.63 43.21
CA GLN A 8 3.50 8.14 44.58
C GLN A 8 4.92 7.78 45.05
N PRO A 9 5.63 8.71 45.72
CA PRO A 9 7.01 8.50 46.17
C PRO A 9 7.18 7.31 47.12
N VAL A 10 6.21 7.08 48.01
CA VAL A 10 6.27 5.97 48.98
C VAL A 10 6.19 4.61 48.28
N LEU A 11 5.27 4.47 47.33
CA LEU A 11 5.12 3.24 46.55
C LEU A 11 6.37 2.99 45.70
N PHE A 12 6.87 4.04 45.03
CA PHE A 12 8.09 4.02 44.24
C PHE A 12 9.32 3.57 45.05
N ILE A 13 9.53 4.16 46.23
CA ILE A 13 10.65 3.79 47.11
C ILE A 13 10.50 2.33 47.55
N ASN A 14 9.32 1.90 47.99
CA ASN A 14 9.11 0.52 48.45
C ASN A 14 9.28 -0.51 47.33
N SER A 15 8.84 -0.19 46.10
CA SER A 15 8.88 -1.12 44.98
C SER A 15 10.25 -1.16 44.30
N LEU A 16 10.82 -0.01 43.93
CA LEU A 16 12.03 0.06 43.10
C LEU A 16 13.31 0.11 43.92
N VAL A 17 13.33 0.92 44.97
CA VAL A 17 14.52 1.08 45.80
C VAL A 17 14.59 -0.02 46.86
N GLY A 18 13.48 -0.32 47.54
CA GLY A 18 13.41 -1.26 48.64
C GLY A 18 13.41 -2.72 48.19
N THR A 19 12.55 -3.09 47.23
CA THR A 19 12.41 -4.49 46.79
C THR A 19 13.43 -4.87 45.72
N MET A 20 13.71 -3.98 44.78
CA MET A 20 14.57 -4.27 43.62
C MET A 20 16.00 -3.74 43.77
N GLY A 21 16.30 -2.93 44.79
CA GLY A 21 17.65 -2.43 45.05
C GLY A 21 18.19 -1.50 43.96
N MET A 22 17.32 -0.80 43.23
CA MET A 22 17.75 0.18 42.22
C MET A 22 17.94 1.54 42.89
N TYR A 23 19.16 2.09 42.82
CA TYR A 23 19.52 3.33 43.50
C TYR A 23 19.88 4.46 42.54
N THR A 24 20.21 4.13 41.29
CA THR A 24 20.59 5.11 40.27
C THR A 24 19.49 5.30 39.23
N ALA A 25 19.43 6.51 38.65
CA ALA A 25 18.49 6.80 37.57
C ALA A 25 18.73 5.91 36.33
N GLY A 26 19.99 5.54 36.05
CA GLY A 26 20.33 4.68 34.91
C GLY A 26 19.80 3.26 35.06
N GLU A 27 19.93 2.65 36.24
CA GLU A 27 19.37 1.32 36.53
C GLU A 27 17.84 1.30 36.38
N MET A 28 17.19 2.36 36.88
CA MET A 28 15.74 2.52 36.77
C MET A 28 15.31 2.70 35.32
N GLU A 29 16.03 3.50 34.54
CA GLU A 29 15.76 3.70 33.12
C GLU A 29 15.90 2.38 32.35
N GLU A 30 16.96 1.62 32.59
CA GLU A 30 17.22 0.35 31.93
C GLU A 30 16.17 -0.71 32.28
N TYR A 31 15.74 -0.77 33.54
CA TYR A 31 14.62 -1.61 33.96
C TYR A 31 13.33 -1.23 33.23
N LEU A 32 12.94 0.05 33.27
CA LEU A 32 11.71 0.54 32.65
C LEU A 32 11.73 0.31 31.14
N LYS A 33 12.88 0.51 30.48
CA LYS A 33 13.07 0.20 29.06
C LYS A 33 12.84 -1.28 28.76
N ARG A 34 13.36 -2.20 29.59
CA ARG A 34 13.13 -3.64 29.43
C ARG A 34 11.64 -4.00 29.56
N VAL A 35 10.95 -3.43 30.55
CA VAL A 35 9.51 -3.64 30.74
C VAL A 35 8.73 -3.14 29.52
N ILE A 36 9.05 -1.94 29.02
CA ILE A 36 8.39 -1.36 27.83
C ILE A 36 8.60 -2.25 26.61
N ILE A 37 9.83 -2.71 26.35
CA ILE A 37 10.15 -3.57 25.20
C ILE A 37 9.40 -4.91 25.30
N SER A 38 9.37 -5.53 26.48
CA SER A 38 8.63 -6.77 26.69
C SER A 38 7.14 -6.60 26.37
N ARG A 39 6.52 -5.55 26.93
CA ARG A 39 5.09 -5.28 26.70
C ARG A 39 4.78 -4.88 25.28
N PHE A 40 5.69 -4.17 24.63
CA PHE A 40 5.56 -3.84 23.22
C PHE A 40 5.58 -5.10 22.35
N ASN A 41 6.53 -6.00 22.56
CA ASN A 41 6.61 -7.26 21.81
C ASN A 41 5.37 -8.12 22.05
N ASP A 42 4.89 -8.23 23.29
CA ASP A 42 3.64 -8.94 23.61
C ASP A 42 2.46 -8.33 22.84
N HIS A 43 2.31 -7.00 22.89
CA HIS A 43 1.20 -6.30 22.24
C HIS A 43 1.25 -6.40 20.71
N LEU A 44 2.45 -6.35 20.13
CA LEU A 44 2.65 -6.61 18.70
C LEU A 44 2.27 -8.04 18.33
N GLY A 45 2.68 -9.04 19.12
CA GLY A 45 2.34 -10.44 18.87
C GLY A 45 0.85 -10.75 18.97
N GLU A 46 0.12 -10.04 19.84
CA GLU A 46 -1.33 -10.18 20.01
C GLU A 46 -2.14 -9.52 18.88
N ASN A 47 -1.63 -8.45 18.26
CA ASN A 47 -2.42 -7.58 17.36
C ASN A 47 -1.90 -7.54 15.91
N LEU A 48 -0.76 -8.17 15.59
CA LEU A 48 -0.24 -8.24 14.22
C LEU A 48 -0.55 -9.58 13.55
N ASP A 49 -1.63 -9.63 12.78
CA ASP A 49 -1.93 -10.75 11.87
C ASP A 49 -1.10 -10.68 10.57
N SER A 50 -0.75 -9.48 10.11
CA SER A 50 0.02 -9.28 8.88
C SER A 50 0.88 -8.02 8.95
N ILE A 51 2.16 -8.15 8.60
CA ILE A 51 3.16 -7.06 8.53
C ILE A 51 2.68 -5.90 7.60
N LEU A 52 1.70 -6.15 6.74
CA LEU A 52 1.24 -5.21 5.71
C LEU A 52 0.23 -4.15 6.22
N ASN A 53 -0.36 -4.33 7.40
CA ASN A 53 -1.37 -3.39 7.95
C ASN A 53 -0.82 -2.43 9.01
N LEU A 54 0.48 -2.53 9.30
CA LEU A 54 1.18 -1.71 10.30
C LEU A 54 0.91 -0.19 10.17
N PRO A 55 0.98 0.43 8.98
CA PRO A 55 0.75 1.87 8.82
C PRO A 55 -0.63 2.36 9.28
N GLY A 56 -1.68 1.56 9.08
CA GLY A 56 -3.05 1.94 9.42
C GLY A 56 -3.43 1.67 10.88
N GLN A 57 -2.70 0.78 11.56
CA GLN A 57 -3.00 0.33 12.92
C GLN A 57 -2.04 0.92 13.97
N TYR A 58 -1.06 1.73 13.58
CA TYR A 58 -0.10 2.31 14.51
C TYR A 58 -0.75 3.09 15.65
N GLU A 59 -1.81 3.85 15.40
CA GLU A 59 -2.48 4.65 16.43
C GLU A 59 -3.17 3.75 17.47
N GLU A 60 -3.82 2.68 17.01
CA GLU A 60 -4.52 1.71 17.87
C GLU A 60 -3.53 0.87 18.69
N LEU A 61 -2.44 0.42 18.07
CA LEU A 61 -1.33 -0.27 18.74
C LEU A 61 -0.63 0.64 19.77
N SER A 62 -0.45 1.91 19.44
CA SER A 62 0.22 2.87 20.32
C SER A 62 -0.64 3.20 21.54
N SER A 63 -1.93 3.46 21.33
CA SER A 63 -2.88 3.77 22.41
C SER A 63 -3.10 2.56 23.33
N GLY A 64 -3.29 1.37 22.78
CA GLY A 64 -3.43 0.13 23.56
C GLY A 64 -2.18 -0.19 24.39
N LEU A 65 -0.99 -0.04 23.80
CA LEU A 65 0.27 -0.17 24.52
C LEU A 65 0.41 0.86 25.65
N GLN A 66 0.06 2.13 25.39
CA GLN A 66 0.17 3.20 26.38
C GLN A 66 -0.73 2.94 27.58
N GLU A 67 -1.96 2.47 27.37
CA GLU A 67 -2.89 2.13 28.45
C GLU A 67 -2.37 0.96 29.31
N ARG A 68 -1.84 -0.09 28.67
CA ARG A 68 -1.25 -1.24 29.37
C ARG A 68 -0.04 -0.82 30.20
N LEU A 69 0.86 -0.01 29.63
CA LEU A 69 2.04 0.50 30.33
C LEU A 69 1.70 1.46 31.47
N GLN A 70 0.67 2.31 31.31
CA GLN A 70 0.20 3.16 32.41
C GLN A 70 -0.25 2.32 33.61
N ASN A 71 -0.98 1.23 33.37
CA ASN A 71 -1.44 0.35 34.44
C ASN A 71 -0.30 -0.39 35.14
N ASP A 72 0.71 -0.83 34.39
CA ASP A 72 1.91 -1.46 34.96
C ASP A 72 2.71 -0.46 35.81
N PHE A 73 2.92 0.75 35.31
CA PHE A 73 3.73 1.78 35.99
C PHE A 73 3.05 2.37 37.23
N ARG A 74 1.71 2.43 37.24
CA ARG A 74 0.94 2.83 38.43
C ARG A 74 1.25 1.96 39.64
N ARG A 75 1.48 0.65 39.46
CA ARG A 75 1.85 -0.29 40.54
C ARG A 75 3.24 0.00 41.13
N LEU A 76 4.08 0.73 40.39
CA LEU A 76 5.41 1.16 40.82
C LEU A 76 5.42 2.61 41.35
N GLY A 77 4.25 3.24 41.50
CA GLY A 77 4.14 4.65 41.90
C GLY A 77 4.53 5.65 40.81
N LEU A 78 4.64 5.18 39.56
CA LEU A 78 5.04 5.95 38.39
C LEU A 78 3.83 6.28 37.51
N GLY A 79 3.84 7.47 36.93
CA GLY A 79 2.91 7.92 35.89
C GLY A 79 3.62 8.03 34.55
N LEU A 80 3.07 7.40 33.52
CA LEU A 80 3.52 7.56 32.14
C LEU A 80 2.77 8.74 31.51
N ASN A 81 3.43 9.88 31.39
CA ASN A 81 2.81 11.09 30.85
C ASN A 81 2.69 11.03 29.32
N GLN A 82 3.78 10.67 28.64
CA GLN A 82 3.84 10.58 27.19
C GLN A 82 4.79 9.46 26.77
N LEU A 83 4.39 8.72 25.74
CA LEU A 83 5.19 7.71 25.05
C LEU A 83 5.25 8.08 23.57
N TYR A 84 6.45 8.35 23.06
CA TYR A 84 6.67 8.60 21.63
C TYR A 84 7.40 7.42 21.01
N ILE A 85 6.74 6.73 20.08
CA ILE A 85 7.37 5.75 19.20
C ILE A 85 8.01 6.54 18.05
N THR A 86 9.31 6.85 18.18
CA THR A 86 10.01 7.73 17.23
C THR A 86 10.26 7.06 15.88
N SER A 87 10.69 5.80 15.90
CA SER A 87 10.85 5.00 14.70
C SER A 87 10.95 3.53 15.09
N ILE A 88 10.03 2.71 14.61
CA ILE A 88 10.28 1.28 14.50
C ILE A 88 11.12 1.15 13.24
N THR A 89 12.45 1.21 13.35
CA THR A 89 13.32 0.98 12.20
C THR A 89 13.16 -0.48 11.81
N PRO A 90 12.51 -0.80 10.68
CA PRO A 90 12.40 -2.17 10.27
C PRO A 90 13.83 -2.70 10.05
N PRO A 91 14.15 -3.93 10.49
CA PRO A 91 15.45 -4.49 10.18
C PRO A 91 15.70 -4.43 8.67
N PRO A 92 16.95 -4.27 8.23
CA PRO A 92 17.29 -4.02 6.82
C PRO A 92 16.76 -5.09 5.86
N GLU A 93 16.51 -6.31 6.36
CA GLU A 93 15.86 -7.40 5.62
C GLU A 93 14.37 -7.14 5.36
N VAL A 94 13.65 -6.60 6.35
CA VAL A 94 12.23 -6.25 6.24
C VAL A 94 12.04 -5.03 5.36
N GLN A 95 12.94 -4.03 5.45
CA GLN A 95 12.90 -2.88 4.55
C GLN A 95 13.11 -3.31 3.09
N LYS A 96 14.09 -4.18 2.82
CA LYS A 96 14.31 -4.74 1.49
C LYS A 96 13.11 -5.56 1.00
N ALA A 97 12.51 -6.38 1.86
CA ALA A 97 11.33 -7.16 1.50
C ALA A 97 10.11 -6.28 1.20
N ILE A 98 9.93 -5.18 1.94
CA ILE A 98 8.89 -4.17 1.70
C ILE A 98 9.18 -3.43 0.39
N ASP A 99 10.41 -3.01 0.15
CA ASP A 99 10.80 -2.29 -1.08
C ASP A 99 10.66 -3.19 -2.31
N ASP A 100 11.12 -4.43 -2.22
CA ASP A 100 10.97 -5.43 -3.27
C ASP A 100 9.49 -5.70 -3.54
N LYS A 101 8.69 -5.97 -2.51
CA LYS A 101 7.25 -6.22 -2.69
C LYS A 101 6.47 -4.99 -3.16
N SER A 102 6.87 -3.79 -2.76
CA SER A 102 6.30 -2.54 -3.26
C SER A 102 6.64 -2.35 -4.74
N ARG A 103 7.89 -2.64 -5.15
CA ARG A 103 8.30 -2.68 -6.56
C ARG A 103 7.55 -3.74 -7.35
N LEU A 104 7.31 -4.92 -6.77
CA LEU A 104 6.47 -5.98 -7.37
C LEU A 104 5.01 -5.54 -7.50
N SER A 105 4.51 -4.74 -6.56
CA SER A 105 3.12 -4.25 -6.57
C SER A 105 2.92 -3.13 -7.60
N VAL A 106 3.96 -2.35 -7.88
CA VAL A 106 3.95 -1.29 -8.91
C VAL A 106 4.16 -1.87 -10.32
N ILE A 107 4.85 -3.00 -10.44
CA ILE A 107 5.17 -3.64 -11.72
C ILE A 107 4.41 -4.95 -11.83
N GLN A 108 3.20 -4.90 -12.39
CA GLN A 108 2.38 -6.10 -12.65
C GLN A 108 2.98 -7.00 -13.76
N ASP A 109 3.84 -6.45 -14.62
CA ASP A 109 4.48 -7.17 -15.72
C ASP A 109 5.84 -7.79 -15.33
N LEU A 110 5.89 -9.12 -15.30
CA LEU A 110 7.10 -9.91 -15.05
C LEU A 110 8.26 -9.54 -16.01
N ASP A 111 7.96 -9.18 -17.26
CA ASP A 111 8.98 -8.77 -18.24
C ASP A 111 9.69 -7.46 -17.88
N ARG A 112 8.97 -6.49 -17.29
CA ARG A 112 9.57 -5.22 -16.85
C ARG A 112 10.42 -5.42 -15.61
N LEU A 113 10.00 -6.33 -14.73
CA LEU A 113 10.74 -6.71 -13.54
C LEU A 113 12.07 -7.40 -13.92
N VAL A 114 12.08 -8.32 -14.87
CA VAL A 114 13.32 -8.97 -15.35
C VAL A 114 14.27 -7.95 -15.97
N LYS A 115 13.76 -7.04 -16.83
CA LYS A 115 14.56 -5.96 -17.43
C LYS A 115 15.11 -4.99 -16.38
N MET A 116 14.31 -4.62 -15.37
CA MET A 116 14.75 -3.74 -14.28
C MET A 116 15.78 -4.41 -13.38
N LYS A 117 15.60 -5.70 -13.05
CA LYS A 117 16.60 -6.46 -12.26
C LYS A 117 17.90 -6.63 -13.02
N ALA A 118 17.85 -6.86 -14.32
CA ALA A 118 19.04 -6.85 -15.17
C ALA A 118 19.73 -5.48 -15.15
N ALA A 119 18.97 -4.38 -15.30
CA ALA A 119 19.52 -3.02 -15.22
C ALA A 119 20.17 -2.73 -13.85
N MET A 120 19.51 -3.08 -12.74
CA MET A 120 20.05 -2.88 -11.39
C MET A 120 21.27 -3.76 -11.11
N ALA A 121 21.32 -4.98 -11.64
CA ALA A 121 22.49 -5.84 -11.53
C ALA A 121 23.69 -5.26 -12.31
N MET A 122 23.43 -4.66 -13.47
CA MET A 122 24.45 -3.98 -14.26
C MET A 122 24.92 -2.68 -13.60
N GLU A 123 24.00 -1.88 -13.03
CA GLU A 123 24.31 -0.66 -12.27
C GLU A 123 25.16 -0.97 -11.04
N LYS A 124 24.77 -1.97 -10.25
CA LYS A 124 25.52 -2.38 -9.05
C LYS A 124 26.91 -2.95 -9.37
N ALA A 125 27.04 -3.65 -10.50
CA ALA A 125 28.34 -4.09 -11.02
C ALA A 125 29.20 -2.90 -11.51
N ALA A 126 28.58 -1.84 -12.01
CA ALA A 126 29.25 -0.62 -12.45
C ALA A 126 29.64 0.32 -11.28
N GLU A 127 28.86 0.35 -10.20
CA GLU A 127 29.16 1.12 -8.97
C GLU A 127 30.30 0.49 -8.14
N SER A 128 30.56 -0.81 -8.31
CA SER A 128 31.65 -1.53 -7.66
C SER A 128 32.71 -2.01 -8.66
N PRO A 129 33.40 -1.11 -9.40
CA PRO A 129 34.42 -1.49 -10.37
C PRO A 129 35.67 -2.11 -9.70
N GLY A 130 35.77 -2.02 -8.37
CA GLY A 130 36.92 -2.48 -7.58
C GLY A 130 36.87 -3.92 -7.07
N ASP A 131 35.71 -4.61 -7.14
CA ASP A 131 35.58 -6.01 -6.66
C ASP A 131 35.43 -7.03 -7.81
N ALA A 132 35.49 -6.55 -9.06
CA ALA A 132 35.59 -7.36 -10.27
C ALA A 132 37.04 -7.76 -10.60
N GLY A 133 37.96 -7.62 -9.64
CA GLY A 133 39.40 -7.86 -9.79
C GLY A 133 39.94 -9.10 -9.09
N SER A 134 39.19 -9.74 -8.18
CA SER A 134 39.68 -10.90 -7.43
C SER A 134 38.91 -12.17 -7.78
N GLY A 135 39.41 -12.90 -8.78
CA GLY A 135 39.25 -14.36 -8.87
C GLY A 135 38.03 -14.92 -9.61
N LEU A 136 36.98 -14.14 -9.87
CA LEU A 136 35.79 -14.58 -10.63
C LEU A 136 35.73 -14.03 -12.08
N GLY A 137 36.66 -13.16 -12.46
CA GLY A 137 36.72 -12.50 -13.78
C GLY A 137 37.21 -13.37 -14.94
N MET A 138 37.68 -14.59 -14.68
CA MET A 138 38.19 -15.48 -15.74
C MET A 138 37.21 -16.60 -16.11
N GLY A 139 36.24 -16.94 -15.25
CA GLY A 139 35.23 -17.96 -15.53
C GLY A 139 34.00 -17.43 -16.27
N LEU A 140 33.58 -16.19 -15.97
CA LEU A 140 32.40 -15.57 -16.59
C LEU A 140 32.72 -14.80 -17.88
N GLY A 141 33.96 -14.33 -18.06
CA GLY A 141 34.41 -13.68 -19.30
C GLY A 141 34.37 -14.59 -20.52
N PHE A 142 34.48 -15.91 -20.32
CA PHE A 142 34.37 -16.92 -21.37
C PHE A 142 33.00 -17.62 -21.44
N MET A 143 32.12 -17.46 -20.44
CA MET A 143 30.74 -17.98 -20.51
C MET A 143 29.77 -17.00 -21.18
N MET A 144 30.06 -15.70 -21.15
CA MET A 144 29.23 -14.69 -21.82
C MET A 144 29.17 -14.86 -23.36
N PRO A 145 30.26 -15.18 -24.09
CA PRO A 145 30.18 -15.43 -25.53
C PRO A 145 29.40 -16.70 -25.89
N ALA A 146 29.45 -17.74 -25.04
CA ALA A 146 28.74 -19.00 -25.29
C ALA A 146 27.21 -18.87 -25.10
N MET A 147 26.77 -18.04 -24.13
CA MET A 147 25.35 -17.68 -23.98
C MET A 147 24.87 -16.74 -25.11
N PHE A 148 25.71 -15.81 -25.57
CA PHE A 148 25.36 -14.92 -26.69
C PHE A 148 25.34 -15.63 -28.05
N ALA A 149 26.20 -16.62 -28.26
CA ALA A 149 26.24 -17.43 -29.49
C ALA A 149 24.98 -18.31 -29.65
N GLU A 150 24.37 -18.74 -28.54
CA GLU A 150 23.12 -19.50 -28.58
C GLU A 150 21.90 -18.61 -28.83
N THR A 151 21.98 -17.30 -28.52
CA THR A 151 20.92 -16.32 -28.84
C THR A 151 20.92 -15.82 -30.29
N LEU A 152 21.99 -16.06 -31.05
CA LEU A 152 22.13 -15.69 -32.46
C LEU A 152 21.90 -16.85 -33.43
N ARG A 153 21.69 -18.08 -32.93
CA ARG A 153 21.21 -19.19 -33.76
C ARG A 153 19.70 -19.05 -33.95
N PRO A 154 19.19 -18.98 -35.20
CA PRO A 154 17.76 -19.02 -35.45
C PRO A 154 17.26 -20.42 -35.09
N ARG A 155 16.70 -20.55 -33.89
CA ARG A 155 16.02 -21.76 -33.45
C ARG A 155 14.72 -21.88 -34.22
N VAL A 156 14.81 -22.52 -35.38
CA VAL A 156 13.66 -23.10 -36.10
C VAL A 156 13.13 -24.24 -35.23
N GLY A 157 11.93 -24.04 -34.65
CA GLY A 157 11.13 -25.12 -34.07
C GLY A 157 10.95 -25.06 -32.56
N GLY A 158 9.71 -24.82 -32.12
CA GLY A 158 9.27 -25.00 -30.73
C GLY A 158 8.12 -24.09 -30.33
N GLY A 159 6.97 -24.20 -31.02
CA GLY A 159 5.76 -23.46 -30.69
C GLY A 159 5.19 -23.87 -29.32
N GLY A 160 5.28 -22.96 -28.36
CA GLY A 160 4.46 -22.94 -27.15
C GLY A 160 3.48 -21.79 -27.26
N SER A 161 2.28 -22.08 -27.75
CA SER A 161 1.18 -21.13 -27.88
C SER A 161 0.63 -20.78 -26.50
N TYR A 162 1.07 -19.66 -25.94
CA TYR A 162 0.26 -18.93 -24.98
C TYR A 162 -0.93 -18.33 -25.74
N PRO A 163 -2.19 -18.54 -25.29
CA PRO A 163 -3.34 -17.90 -25.90
C PRO A 163 -3.15 -16.38 -25.79
N PRO A 164 -3.26 -15.62 -26.89
CA PRO A 164 -3.15 -14.17 -26.83
C PRO A 164 -4.25 -13.62 -25.91
N PRO A 165 -3.95 -12.60 -25.10
CA PRO A 165 -4.94 -11.93 -24.27
C PRO A 165 -6.09 -11.42 -25.16
N PRO A 166 -7.33 -11.39 -24.67
CA PRO A 166 -8.47 -10.98 -25.48
C PRO A 166 -8.33 -9.50 -25.88
N GLU A 167 -8.09 -9.27 -27.17
CA GLU A 167 -8.02 -7.93 -27.77
C GLU A 167 -9.43 -7.42 -28.12
N THR A 168 -9.65 -6.12 -27.92
CA THR A 168 -10.85 -5.38 -28.34
C THR A 168 -10.43 -4.19 -29.18
N ARG A 169 -11.31 -3.69 -30.06
CA ARG A 169 -11.02 -2.50 -30.86
C ARG A 169 -11.49 -1.26 -30.12
N CYS A 170 -10.64 -0.24 -30.07
CA CYS A 170 -11.03 1.07 -29.55
C CYS A 170 -12.14 1.67 -30.44
N PRO A 171 -13.25 2.16 -29.86
CA PRO A 171 -14.38 2.70 -30.63
C PRO A 171 -14.05 4.00 -31.38
N ASP A 172 -13.03 4.73 -30.93
CA ASP A 172 -12.65 6.02 -31.52
C ASP A 172 -11.63 5.87 -32.67
N CYS A 173 -10.49 5.23 -32.40
CA CYS A 173 -9.40 5.10 -33.39
C CYS A 173 -9.32 3.74 -34.09
N GLY A 174 -10.13 2.76 -33.71
CA GLY A 174 -10.15 1.42 -34.33
C GLY A 174 -8.96 0.51 -34.02
N ASN A 175 -7.95 0.98 -33.29
CA ASN A 175 -6.77 0.19 -32.93
C ASN A 175 -7.11 -0.91 -31.92
N SER A 176 -6.41 -2.04 -32.01
CA SER A 176 -6.52 -3.14 -31.04
C SER A 176 -5.91 -2.72 -29.70
N ILE A 177 -6.67 -2.98 -28.64
CA ILE A 177 -6.34 -2.67 -27.26
C ILE A 177 -6.70 -3.88 -26.39
N SER A 178 -5.98 -4.10 -25.29
CA SER A 178 -6.36 -5.14 -24.33
C SER A 178 -7.74 -4.82 -23.73
N LYS A 179 -8.58 -5.84 -23.50
CA LYS A 179 -9.87 -5.71 -22.80
C LYS A 179 -9.77 -5.00 -21.45
N GLU A 180 -8.63 -5.07 -20.77
CA GLU A 180 -8.43 -4.44 -19.46
C GLU A 180 -7.92 -2.99 -19.55
N SER A 181 -7.73 -2.46 -20.76
CA SER A 181 -7.16 -1.13 -20.98
C SER A 181 -8.15 -0.05 -20.54
N LYS A 182 -7.86 0.69 -19.46
CA LYS A 182 -8.69 1.81 -18.98
C LYS A 182 -8.77 2.98 -19.97
N PHE A 183 -7.69 3.17 -20.73
CA PHE A 183 -7.53 4.19 -21.76
C PHE A 183 -6.89 3.57 -22.99
N CYS A 184 -7.25 4.05 -24.18
CA CYS A 184 -6.60 3.65 -25.42
C CYS A 184 -5.20 4.28 -25.50
N PRO A 185 -4.12 3.49 -25.58
CA PRO A 185 -2.75 4.02 -25.65
C PRO A 185 -2.45 4.77 -26.96
N TYR A 186 -3.29 4.61 -27.98
CA TYR A 186 -3.09 5.23 -29.29
C TYR A 186 -3.80 6.58 -29.46
N CYS A 187 -4.97 6.76 -28.83
CA CYS A 187 -5.77 7.99 -29.02
C CYS A 187 -6.19 8.68 -27.72
N GLY A 188 -5.90 8.08 -26.55
CA GLY A 188 -6.30 8.62 -25.25
C GLY A 188 -7.78 8.43 -24.90
N HIS A 189 -8.58 7.76 -25.74
CA HIS A 189 -9.99 7.50 -25.45
C HIS A 189 -10.17 6.56 -24.25
N GLN A 190 -10.93 7.01 -23.25
CA GLN A 190 -11.23 6.23 -22.05
C GLN A 190 -12.22 5.10 -22.36
N GLN A 191 -11.82 3.85 -22.12
CA GLN A 191 -12.65 2.67 -22.38
C GLN A 191 -13.57 2.35 -21.19
N LEU A 192 -13.17 2.73 -19.98
CA LEU A 192 -13.99 2.59 -18.78
C LEU A 192 -14.91 3.80 -18.61
N ILE A 193 -16.18 3.60 -18.94
CA ILE A 193 -17.25 4.57 -18.69
C ILE A 193 -17.64 4.44 -17.21
N PHE A 194 -17.17 5.35 -16.36
CA PHE A 194 -17.60 5.40 -14.95
C PHE A 194 -18.90 6.21 -14.84
N ASP A 195 -18.89 7.44 -15.35
CA ASP A 195 -20.05 8.33 -15.36
C ASP A 195 -20.17 9.04 -16.71
N GLN A 196 -21.40 9.37 -17.11
CA GLN A 196 -21.68 10.19 -18.29
C GLN A 196 -22.33 11.50 -17.87
N CYS A 197 -21.92 12.59 -18.51
CA CYS A 197 -22.49 13.89 -18.27
C CYS A 197 -23.99 13.90 -18.63
N VAL A 198 -24.83 14.23 -17.66
CA VAL A 198 -26.30 14.28 -17.82
C VAL A 198 -26.74 15.31 -18.87
N HIS A 199 -25.95 16.37 -19.08
CA HIS A 199 -26.26 17.43 -20.03
C HIS A 199 -25.83 17.14 -21.48
N CYS A 200 -24.68 16.50 -21.70
CA CYS A 200 -24.11 16.36 -23.06
C CYS A 200 -23.70 14.94 -23.44
N GLY A 201 -23.91 13.96 -22.55
CA GLY A 201 -23.63 12.54 -22.78
C GLY A 201 -22.14 12.19 -22.87
N LYS A 202 -21.23 13.11 -22.57
CA LYS A 202 -19.78 12.83 -22.63
C LYS A 202 -19.35 12.03 -21.40
N ASN A 203 -18.54 11.00 -21.62
CA ASN A 203 -17.87 10.24 -20.57
C ASN A 203 -17.06 11.18 -19.68
N LEU A 204 -17.29 11.11 -18.37
CA LEU A 204 -16.61 11.87 -17.35
C LEU A 204 -15.43 11.05 -16.80
N PRO A 205 -14.25 11.67 -16.58
CA PRO A 205 -13.16 11.01 -15.89
C PRO A 205 -13.52 10.79 -14.41
N PRO A 206 -12.89 9.80 -13.74
CA PRO A 206 -13.10 9.58 -12.32
C PRO A 206 -12.77 10.84 -11.52
N ASN A 207 -13.70 11.28 -10.67
CA ASN A 207 -13.64 12.52 -9.86
C ASN A 207 -13.67 13.84 -10.66
N ALA A 208 -14.31 13.88 -11.84
CA ALA A 208 -14.53 15.14 -12.53
C ALA A 208 -15.44 16.06 -11.70
N GLY A 209 -15.00 17.29 -11.39
CA GLY A 209 -15.88 18.31 -10.81
C GLY A 209 -16.75 19.02 -11.87
N PHE A 210 -16.31 19.03 -13.13
CA PHE A 210 -17.00 19.65 -14.26
C PHE A 210 -16.86 18.82 -15.53
N CYS A 211 -17.86 18.87 -16.39
CA CYS A 211 -17.84 18.21 -17.69
C CYS A 211 -16.88 18.93 -18.65
N PRO A 212 -15.87 18.25 -19.20
CA PRO A 212 -14.89 18.84 -20.12
C PRO A 212 -15.43 19.14 -21.53
N ARG A 213 -16.74 19.04 -21.76
CA ARG A 213 -17.39 19.41 -23.04
C ARG A 213 -18.44 20.49 -22.88
N CYS A 214 -19.26 20.43 -21.83
CA CYS A 214 -20.33 21.40 -21.63
C CYS A 214 -20.12 22.34 -20.44
N GLY A 215 -19.09 22.14 -19.62
CA GLY A 215 -18.78 23.00 -18.47
C GLY A 215 -19.72 22.85 -17.27
N HIS A 216 -20.80 22.07 -17.38
CA HIS A 216 -21.69 21.80 -16.24
C HIS A 216 -20.99 20.98 -15.15
N PRO A 217 -21.31 21.23 -13.87
CA PRO A 217 -20.75 20.46 -12.76
C PRO A 217 -21.10 18.98 -12.93
N ALA A 218 -20.11 18.13 -12.73
CA ALA A 218 -20.27 16.69 -12.87
C ALA A 218 -20.95 16.05 -11.65
N ASP A 219 -21.06 16.78 -10.54
CA ASP A 219 -21.77 16.38 -9.31
C ASP A 219 -23.27 16.69 -9.30
N GLU A 220 -23.83 17.23 -10.40
CA GLU A 220 -25.27 17.46 -10.52
C GLU A 220 -26.02 16.12 -10.60
N LYS A 221 -26.44 15.63 -9.43
CA LYS A 221 -27.28 14.44 -9.31
C LYS A 221 -28.62 14.71 -9.99
N PRO A 222 -29.07 13.86 -10.93
CA PRO A 222 -30.34 14.06 -11.61
C PRO A 222 -31.49 14.07 -10.59
N ALA A 223 -32.37 15.06 -10.72
CA ALA A 223 -33.47 15.27 -9.79
C ALA A 223 -34.40 14.04 -9.75
N PRO A 224 -34.90 13.65 -8.55
CA PRO A 224 -35.82 12.54 -8.43
C PRO A 224 -37.14 12.82 -9.15
N VAL A 225 -37.72 11.79 -9.78
CA VAL A 225 -39.01 11.89 -10.47
C VAL A 225 -40.12 11.44 -9.52
N PHE A 226 -41.05 12.35 -9.21
CA PHE A 226 -42.19 12.03 -8.36
C PHE A 226 -43.34 11.44 -9.18
N CYS A 227 -43.92 10.34 -8.70
CA CYS A 227 -45.07 9.71 -9.34
C CYS A 227 -46.33 10.60 -9.20
N PRO A 228 -47.07 10.89 -10.29
CA PRO A 228 -48.28 11.70 -10.21
C PRO A 228 -49.43 11.02 -9.46
N GLN A 229 -49.46 9.69 -9.42
CA GLN A 229 -50.50 8.90 -8.75
C GLN A 229 -50.22 8.71 -7.25
N CYS A 230 -49.05 8.15 -6.91
CA CYS A 230 -48.75 7.76 -5.53
C CYS A 230 -47.75 8.68 -4.81
N LYS A 231 -47.25 9.73 -5.48
CA LYS A 231 -46.25 10.68 -4.97
C LYS A 231 -44.94 10.04 -4.50
N ALA A 232 -44.69 8.77 -4.80
CA ALA A 232 -43.44 8.10 -4.48
C ALA A 232 -42.29 8.69 -5.30
N GLU A 233 -41.13 8.79 -4.66
CA GLU A 233 -39.86 9.15 -5.28
C GLU A 233 -39.38 8.00 -6.17
N ASN A 234 -39.03 8.30 -7.42
CA ASN A 234 -38.52 7.31 -8.38
C ASN A 234 -37.14 7.71 -8.88
N MET A 235 -36.37 6.67 -9.24
CA MET A 235 -35.00 6.82 -9.72
C MET A 235 -34.99 7.63 -11.02
N PRO A 236 -34.01 8.51 -11.22
CA PRO A 236 -33.94 9.34 -12.41
C PRO A 236 -33.83 8.46 -13.67
N GLY A 237 -34.77 8.67 -14.61
CA GLY A 237 -34.89 7.85 -15.82
C GLY A 237 -35.83 6.65 -15.72
N ALA A 238 -36.50 6.41 -14.58
CA ALA A 238 -37.48 5.33 -14.45
C ALA A 238 -38.69 5.51 -15.38
N THR A 239 -38.98 4.50 -16.21
CA THR A 239 -40.15 4.47 -17.11
C THR A 239 -41.45 4.17 -16.35
N PHE A 240 -41.34 3.40 -15.26
CA PHE A 240 -42.46 3.00 -14.41
C PHE A 240 -42.19 3.38 -12.96
N CYS A 241 -43.25 3.62 -12.20
CA CYS A 241 -43.16 3.92 -10.79
C CYS A 241 -42.75 2.68 -9.99
N ASN A 242 -41.71 2.82 -9.17
CA ASN A 242 -41.17 1.76 -8.32
C ASN A 242 -42.16 1.28 -7.25
N ARG A 243 -43.21 2.05 -6.95
CA ARG A 243 -44.18 1.74 -5.89
C ARG A 243 -45.54 1.29 -6.41
N CYS A 244 -46.08 1.95 -7.43
CA CYS A 244 -47.45 1.68 -7.93
C CYS A 244 -47.49 1.13 -9.35
N GLY A 245 -46.35 1.03 -10.04
CA GLY A 245 -46.29 0.53 -11.43
C GLY A 245 -46.80 1.51 -12.49
N GLU A 246 -47.32 2.68 -12.10
CA GLU A 246 -47.79 3.71 -13.04
C GLU A 246 -46.68 4.21 -13.97
N LYS A 247 -47.02 4.48 -15.23
CA LYS A 247 -46.05 4.94 -16.22
C LYS A 247 -45.68 6.41 -15.95
N LEU A 248 -44.38 6.68 -15.76
CA LEU A 248 -43.85 8.02 -15.47
C LEU A 248 -43.45 8.79 -16.74
N ARG A 249 -43.14 8.04 -17.82
CA ARG A 249 -42.75 8.52 -19.15
C ARG A 249 -43.35 7.60 -20.21
#